data_AF-A0A261CY83-F1
#
_entry.id   AF-A0A261CY83-F1
#
_cell.length_a   1.000
_cell.length_b   1.000
_cell.length_c   1.000
_cell.angle_alpha   90.00
_cell.angle_beta   90.00
_cell.angle_gamma   90.00
#
_symmetry.space_group_name_H-M   'P 1'
#
loop_
_entity.id
_entity.type
_entity.pdbx_description
1 polymer ?
#
loop_
_entity_poly.entity_id
_entity_poly.type
_entity_poly.pdbx_seq_one_letter_code
_entity_poly.pdbx_strand_id
1 'polypeptide(L)'
;MSETDGFPDDCPTLAKDGQVIGFCPSPNGTHLLVWWRADSEIIGGFETYEAGVTAALRAIAADGLDPDPDEVKVEARSLERDFVATDWMGLGF
;
A
#
# COMPACT_ATOMS: atom_id res chain seq x y z
N MET A 1 7.57 16.54 -16.06
CA MET A 1 7.00 15.44 -15.28
C MET A 1 6.52 16.09 -14.00
N SER A 2 5.20 16.22 -13.81
CA SER A 2 4.67 16.95 -12.66
C SER A 2 4.86 16.10 -11.42
N GLU A 3 5.34 16.72 -10.34
CA GLU A 3 5.70 16.12 -9.05
C GLU A 3 4.47 15.68 -8.22
N THR A 4 3.36 15.35 -8.87
CA THR A 4 2.14 14.76 -8.30
C THR A 4 1.86 13.35 -8.85
N ASP A 5 2.60 12.88 -9.86
CA ASP A 5 2.40 11.60 -10.55
C ASP A 5 3.18 10.44 -9.87
N GLY A 6 3.31 10.46 -8.54
CA GLY A 6 4.31 9.67 -7.81
C GLY A 6 4.16 8.15 -7.92
N PHE A 7 2.96 7.66 -8.23
CA PHE A 7 2.66 6.23 -8.18
C PHE A 7 1.57 5.84 -9.21
N PRO A 8 1.71 4.68 -9.89
CA PRO A 8 0.75 4.23 -10.91
C PRO A 8 -0.69 4.16 -10.40
N ASP A 9 -1.66 4.51 -11.26
CA ASP A 9 -3.09 4.31 -11.00
C ASP A 9 -3.43 2.83 -10.76
N ASP A 10 -2.61 1.92 -11.30
CA ASP A 10 -2.76 0.47 -11.18
C ASP A 10 -2.22 -0.08 -9.84
N CYS A 11 -1.66 0.77 -8.97
CA CYS A 11 -1.25 0.33 -7.64
C CYS A 11 -2.46 -0.14 -6.83
N PRO A 12 -2.39 -1.34 -6.21
CA PRO A 12 -3.43 -1.81 -5.32
C PRO A 12 -3.72 -0.80 -4.20
N THR A 13 -4.98 -0.75 -3.78
CA THR A 13 -5.44 0.18 -2.75
C THR A 13 -6.27 -0.49 -1.67
N LEU A 14 -6.13 -0.02 -0.44
CA LEU A 14 -7.03 -0.34 0.67
C LEU A 14 -7.87 0.90 0.98
N ALA A 15 -9.20 0.75 0.95
CA ALA A 15 -10.14 1.81 1.27
C ALA A 15 -10.91 1.45 2.54
N LYS A 16 -10.77 2.26 3.58
CA LYS A 16 -11.43 2.06 4.88
C LYS A 16 -11.67 3.39 5.57
N ASP A 17 -12.81 3.52 6.25
CA ASP A 17 -13.22 4.74 6.99
C ASP A 17 -13.14 6.04 6.18
N GLY A 18 -13.41 5.95 4.88
CA GLY A 18 -13.35 7.08 3.94
C GLY A 18 -11.95 7.51 3.53
N GLN A 19 -10.92 6.81 4.01
CA GLN A 19 -9.53 6.98 3.61
C GLN A 19 -9.12 5.93 2.58
N VAL A 20 -8.13 6.28 1.75
CA VAL A 20 -7.58 5.38 0.73
C VAL A 20 -6.06 5.39 0.81
N ILE A 21 -5.49 4.20 0.99
CA ILE A 21 -4.04 3.98 1.01
C ILE A 21 -3.64 3.19 -0.24
N GLY A 22 -2.60 3.66 -0.91
CA GLY A 22 -1.98 2.99 -2.05
C GLY A 22 -0.78 2.15 -1.64
N PHE A 23 -0.55 1.09 -2.42
CA PHE A 23 0.55 0.16 -2.25
C PHE A 23 1.26 -0.03 -3.58
N CYS A 24 2.55 0.30 -3.63
CA CYS A 24 3.35 0.15 -4.85
C CYS A 24 4.66 -0.56 -4.54
N PRO A 25 5.25 -1.28 -5.50
CA PRO A 25 6.63 -1.69 -5.35
C PRO A 25 7.51 -0.43 -5.29
N SER A 26 8.58 -0.49 -4.50
CA SER A 26 9.61 0.53 -4.56
C SER A 26 10.23 0.57 -5.96
N PRO A 27 10.79 1.71 -6.41
CA PRO A 27 11.40 1.82 -7.75
C PRO A 27 12.56 0.84 -8.02
N ASN A 28 13.09 0.20 -6.98
CA ASN A 28 14.12 -0.84 -7.07
C ASN A 28 13.59 -2.25 -6.79
N GLY A 29 12.27 -2.41 -6.59
CA GLY A 29 11.58 -3.68 -6.37
C GLY A 29 11.91 -4.38 -5.05
N THR A 30 12.52 -3.71 -4.07
CA THR A 30 12.99 -4.36 -2.83
C THR A 30 12.01 -4.32 -1.67
N HIS A 31 11.05 -3.39 -1.68
CA HIS A 31 10.07 -3.22 -0.62
C HIS A 31 8.75 -2.66 -1.16
N LEU A 32 7.72 -2.74 -0.33
CA LEU A 32 6.40 -2.19 -0.55
C LEU A 32 6.33 -0.76 -0.01
N LEU A 33 6.08 0.22 -0.87
CA LEU A 33 5.78 1.59 -0.49
C LEU A 33 4.30 1.72 -0.18
N VAL A 34 3.99 2.33 0.96
CA VAL A 34 2.64 2.58 1.47
C VAL A 34 2.46 4.08 1.60
N TRP A 35 1.36 4.61 1.06
CA TRP A 35 1.16 6.05 0.93
C TRP A 35 -0.32 6.45 0.90
N TRP A 36 -0.61 7.67 1.32
CA TRP A 36 -1.96 8.24 1.29
C TRP A 36 -2.34 8.67 -0.13
N ARG A 37 -3.42 8.10 -0.68
CA ARG A 37 -3.84 8.42 -2.05
C ARG A 37 -4.31 9.87 -2.23
N ALA A 38 -4.79 10.49 -1.15
CA ALA A 38 -5.38 11.82 -1.19
C ALA A 38 -4.36 12.95 -1.43
N ASP A 39 -3.16 12.82 -0.87
CA ASP A 39 -2.13 13.87 -0.85
C ASP A 39 -0.72 13.39 -1.23
N SER A 40 -0.59 12.11 -1.60
CA SER A 40 0.68 11.49 -1.98
C SER A 40 1.74 11.46 -0.87
N GLU A 41 1.33 11.53 0.40
CA GLU A 41 2.24 11.41 1.53
C GLU A 41 2.64 9.95 1.80
N ILE A 42 3.94 9.70 1.97
CA ILE A 42 4.49 8.37 2.26
C ILE A 42 4.27 8.02 3.73
N ILE A 43 3.61 6.90 3.99
CA ILE A 43 3.48 6.30 5.32
C ILE A 43 4.76 5.53 5.68
N GLY A 44 5.31 4.78 4.72
CA GLY A 44 6.58 4.05 4.92
C GLY A 44 6.87 3.02 3.84
N GLY A 45 8.04 2.37 3.98
CA GLY A 45 8.48 1.24 3.17
C GLY A 45 8.56 -0.04 4.01
N PHE A 46 8.02 -1.14 3.51
CA PHE A 46 7.86 -2.39 4.26
C PHE A 46 8.29 -3.62 3.45
N GLU A 47 8.95 -4.58 4.08
CA GLU A 47 9.46 -5.78 3.40
C GLU A 47 8.37 -6.83 3.12
N THR A 48 7.20 -6.73 3.77
CA THR A 48 6.11 -7.69 3.62
C THR A 48 4.77 -6.99 3.45
N TYR A 49 3.83 -7.66 2.76
CA TYR A 49 2.45 -7.19 2.62
C TYR A 49 1.77 -7.01 3.98
N GLU A 50 1.97 -7.94 4.92
CA GLU A 50 1.39 -7.87 6.27
C GLU A 50 1.89 -6.64 7.03
N ALA A 51 3.19 -6.32 6.94
CA ALA A 51 3.74 -5.14 7.59
C ALA A 51 3.19 -3.84 6.96
N GLY A 52 3.07 -3.80 5.64
CA GLY A 52 2.47 -2.66 4.93
C GLY A 52 0.99 -2.46 5.26
N VAL A 53 0.20 -3.53 5.28
CA VAL A 53 -1.22 -3.50 5.67
C VAL A 53 -1.39 -3.12 7.13
N THR A 54 -0.54 -3.63 8.02
CA THR A 54 -0.55 -3.23 9.45
C THR A 54 -0.33 -1.73 9.58
N ALA A 55 0.68 -1.18 8.89
CA ALA A 55 0.94 0.25 8.90
C ALA A 55 -0.21 1.06 8.31
N ALA A 56 -0.81 0.58 7.22
CA ALA A 56 -1.96 1.22 6.59
C ALA A 56 -3.17 1.30 7.53
N LEU A 57 -3.55 0.17 8.15
CA LEU A 57 -4.68 0.12 9.07
C LEU A 57 -4.42 0.95 10.34
N ARG A 58 -3.20 0.94 10.87
CA ARG A 58 -2.79 1.83 11.98
C ARG A 58 -2.92 3.30 11.60
N ALA A 59 -2.50 3.66 10.38
CA ALA A 59 -2.57 5.03 9.89
C ALA A 59 -4.02 5.52 9.73
N ILE A 60 -4.93 4.64 9.26
CA ILE A 60 -6.36 4.93 9.14
C ILE A 60 -7.03 5.09 10.50
N ALA A 61 -6.75 4.18 11.45
CA ALA A 61 -7.35 4.24 12.78
C ALA A 61 -6.87 5.45 13.59
N ALA A 62 -5.59 5.83 13.44
CA ALA A 62 -4.94 6.95 14.13
C ALA A 62 -5.09 6.94 15.67
N ASP A 63 -5.36 5.78 16.26
CA ASP A 63 -5.59 5.58 17.69
C ASP A 63 -4.36 5.03 18.43
N GLY A 64 -3.32 4.64 17.68
CA GLY A 64 -2.08 4.06 18.21
C GLY A 64 -2.19 2.58 18.60
N LEU A 65 -3.30 1.92 18.26
CA LEU A 65 -3.51 0.49 18.51
C LEU A 65 -3.12 -0.35 17.31
N ASP A 66 -2.83 -1.62 17.58
CA ASP A 66 -2.57 -2.60 16.53
C ASP A 66 -3.89 -3.10 15.94
N PRO A 67 -3.99 -3.20 14.60
CA PRO A 67 -5.15 -3.76 13.94
C PRO A 67 -5.29 -5.25 14.26
N ASP A 68 -6.49 -5.79 14.02
CA ASP A 68 -6.76 -7.21 14.18
C ASP A 68 -5.81 -8.03 13.27
N PRO A 69 -5.02 -8.97 13.82
CA PRO A 69 -4.11 -9.81 13.03
C PRO A 69 -4.81 -10.62 11.94
N ASP A 70 -6.08 -11.01 12.13
CA ASP A 70 -6.81 -11.76 11.12
C ASP A 70 -7.32 -10.86 10.00
N GLU A 71 -7.67 -9.60 10.31
CA GLU A 71 -7.93 -8.59 9.29
C GLU A 71 -6.67 -8.32 8.45
N VAL A 72 -5.52 -8.13 9.11
CA VAL A 72 -4.23 -7.91 8.42
C VAL A 72 -3.94 -9.05 7.44
N LYS A 73 -4.14 -10.31 7.83
CA LYS A 73 -3.89 -11.46 6.95
C LYS A 73 -4.82 -11.50 5.75
N VAL A 74 -6.09 -11.16 5.94
CA VAL A 74 -7.09 -11.16 4.85
C VAL A 74 -6.73 -10.08 3.83
N GLU A 75 -6.47 -8.87 4.30
CA GLU A 75 -6.09 -7.75 3.46
C GLU A 75 -4.73 -7.97 2.79
N ALA A 76 -3.74 -8.49 3.50
CA ALA A 76 -2.41 -8.80 2.95
C ALA A 76 -2.48 -9.86 1.83
N ARG A 77 -3.34 -10.87 1.96
CA ARG A 77 -3.55 -11.86 0.88
C ARG A 77 -4.27 -11.26 -0.32
N SER A 78 -5.23 -10.37 -0.09
CA SER A 78 -5.89 -9.65 -1.18
C SER A 78 -4.88 -8.78 -1.93
N LEU A 79 -4.07 -8.04 -1.17
CA LEU A 79 -3.00 -7.20 -1.69
C LEU A 79 -1.97 -8.00 -2.50
N GLU A 80 -1.48 -9.11 -1.97
CA GLU A 80 -0.53 -9.99 -2.66
C GLU A 80 -1.10 -10.51 -3.99
N ARG A 81 -2.37 -10.93 -3.99
CA ARG A 81 -3.04 -11.40 -5.21
C ARG A 81 -3.08 -10.30 -6.28
N ASP A 82 -3.46 -9.09 -5.88
CA ASP A 82 -3.59 -7.96 -6.81
C ASP A 82 -2.21 -7.51 -7.32
N PHE A 83 -1.19 -7.56 -6.46
CA PHE A 83 0.21 -7.36 -6.84
C PHE A 83 0.70 -8.37 -7.87
N VAL A 84 0.49 -9.66 -7.65
CA VAL A 84 0.94 -10.73 -8.55
C VAL A 84 0.18 -10.71 -9.89
N ALA A 85 -1.07 -10.22 -9.89
CA ALA A 85 -1.86 -10.05 -11.11
C ALA A 85 -1.41 -8.86 -11.97
N THR A 86 -0.62 -7.94 -11.42
CA THR A 86 -0.19 -6.71 -12.10
C THR A 86 1.13 -6.92 -12.84
N ASP A 87 1.18 -6.55 -14.12
CA ASP A 87 2.41 -6.58 -14.93
C ASP A 87 3.29 -5.36 -14.65
N TRP A 88 4.01 -5.39 -13.53
CA TRP A 88 4.89 -4.30 -13.10
C TRP A 88 6.03 -4.01 -14.10
N MET A 89 6.52 -5.04 -14.79
CA MET A 89 7.55 -4.88 -15.83
C MET A 89 7.01 -4.08 -17.02
N GLY A 90 5.75 -4.32 -17.41
CA GLY A 90 5.04 -3.54 -18.43
C GLY A 90 4.83 -2.07 -18.01
N LEU A 91 4.86 -1.78 -16.71
CA LEU A 91 4.72 -0.44 -16.12
C LEU A 91 6.07 0.24 -15.83
N GLY A 92 7.20 -0.43 -16.07
CA GLY A 92 8.54 0.14 -15.92
C GLY A 92 9.13 0.10 -14.51
N PHE A 93 8.68 -0.86 -13.67
CA PHE A 93 9.25 -1.17 -12.35
C PHE A 93 10.16 -2.40 -12.39
#